data_AF-A0A8T9CMT9-F1
#
_entry.id   AF-A0A8T9CMT9-F1
#
_cell.length_a   1.000
_cell.length_b   1.000
_cell.length_c   1.000
_cell.angle_alpha   90.00
_cell.angle_beta   90.00
_cell.angle_gamma   90.00
#
_symmetry.space_group_name_H-M   'P 1'
#
loop_
_entity.id
_entity.type
_entity.pdbx_description
1 polymer ?
#
loop_
_entity_poly.entity_id
_entity_poly.type
_entity_poly.pdbx_seq_one_letter_code
_entity_poly.pdbx_strand_id
1 'polypeptide(L)'
;MLRPSSQNGPWTMGLTRGAGWRARDIRHVRRVHTSNPPPWRPASSLDEWVGKEARPISLRQLMVFGRSLTEARLISSANYVRTELPTRLAHRIRDMQTLPYVVVTNPHISAVYELYYKAFESLRRVREIKTLEDNEKFCAKVSQTLQEHLTVIPKLSMGVLECRDLMKAEDMDKFMNTILRSRISRRVIAEQHLALTETFSSPWHFPDSDPTSQERDFVGEVFLRCNAQEVVTLCGAEITSLLSTTTSSPLPAIHLSGHL
;
A
#
# COMPACT_ATOMS: atom_id res chain seq x y z
N MET A 1 -65.71 -51.62 -10.10
CA MET A 1 -65.93 -53.07 -10.32
C MET A 1 -65.66 -53.30 -11.81
N LEU A 2 -64.65 -54.00 -12.30
CA LEU A 2 -63.88 -55.16 -11.86
C LEU A 2 -62.50 -55.12 -12.56
N ARG A 3 -61.42 -55.42 -11.81
CA ARG A 3 -60.20 -56.10 -12.31
C ARG A 3 -60.60 -57.55 -12.73
N PRO A 4 -59.81 -58.41 -13.45
CA PRO A 4 -58.37 -58.64 -13.18
C PRO A 4 -57.48 -59.29 -14.29
N SER A 5 -56.18 -59.47 -13.94
CA SER A 5 -55.29 -60.64 -14.20
C SER A 5 -54.86 -60.99 -15.64
N SER A 6 -53.67 -61.54 -15.97
CA SER A 6 -52.53 -62.09 -15.20
C SER A 6 -51.40 -62.55 -16.16
N GLN A 7 -50.14 -62.29 -15.75
CA GLN A 7 -48.91 -63.12 -15.84
C GLN A 7 -48.40 -63.74 -17.16
N ASN A 8 -47.11 -63.51 -17.52
CA ASN A 8 -46.00 -64.46 -17.29
C ASN A 8 -44.68 -64.12 -18.05
N GLY A 9 -43.56 -64.07 -17.30
CA GLY A 9 -42.29 -64.72 -17.64
C GLY A 9 -41.27 -64.03 -18.57
N PRO A 10 -39.95 -64.32 -18.42
CA PRO A 10 -38.89 -63.32 -18.62
C PRO A 10 -38.03 -63.56 -19.87
N TRP A 11 -37.50 -62.48 -20.45
CA TRP A 11 -36.35 -62.55 -21.36
C TRP A 11 -35.23 -61.64 -20.87
N THR A 12 -34.16 -62.29 -20.43
CA THR A 12 -32.84 -61.73 -20.21
C THR A 12 -32.28 -61.18 -21.51
N MET A 13 -31.87 -59.91 -21.55
CA MET A 13 -30.96 -59.42 -22.57
C MET A 13 -29.90 -58.54 -21.92
N GLY A 14 -28.66 -59.01 -21.99
CA GLY A 14 -27.49 -58.38 -21.41
C GLY A 14 -27.06 -57.14 -22.18
N LEU A 15 -26.75 -56.11 -21.40
CA LEU A 15 -25.63 -55.16 -21.54
C LEU A 15 -25.07 -54.88 -22.95
N THR A 16 -25.37 -53.69 -23.46
CA THR A 16 -24.34 -52.83 -24.06
C THR A 16 -24.40 -51.44 -23.41
N ARG A 17 -23.27 -51.02 -22.85
CA ARG A 17 -23.08 -49.77 -22.10
C ARG A 17 -23.01 -48.59 -23.09
N GLY A 18 -23.84 -47.58 -22.88
CA GLY A 18 -23.76 -46.30 -23.59
C GLY A 18 -24.13 -45.12 -22.69
N ALA A 19 -23.10 -44.41 -22.19
CA ALA A 19 -23.08 -43.03 -21.71
C ALA A 19 -24.18 -42.56 -20.72
N GLY A 20 -23.93 -42.79 -19.42
CA GLY A 20 -24.61 -42.08 -18.34
C GLY A 20 -24.08 -40.65 -18.18
N TRP A 21 -24.99 -39.68 -18.20
CA TRP A 21 -24.74 -38.31 -17.78
C TRP A 21 -24.45 -38.29 -16.27
N ARG A 22 -23.18 -38.11 -15.88
CA ARG A 22 -22.80 -37.86 -14.49
C ARG A 22 -22.88 -36.37 -14.20
N ALA A 23 -23.71 -36.02 -13.21
CA ALA A 23 -23.65 -34.73 -12.54
C ALA A 23 -22.21 -34.44 -12.11
N ARG A 24 -21.66 -33.30 -12.55
CA ARG A 24 -20.34 -32.82 -12.13
C ARG A 24 -20.46 -32.31 -10.70
N ASP A 25 -20.06 -33.18 -9.80
CA ASP A 25 -19.81 -32.90 -8.39
C ASP A 25 -18.69 -31.85 -8.30
N ILE A 26 -19.04 -30.58 -8.08
CA ILE A 26 -18.07 -29.48 -7.88
C ILE A 26 -17.47 -29.67 -6.49
N ARG A 27 -16.45 -30.51 -6.41
CA ARG A 27 -15.59 -30.56 -5.23
C ARG A 27 -14.80 -29.26 -5.20
N HIS A 28 -15.14 -28.37 -4.28
CA HIS A 28 -14.23 -27.30 -3.87
C HIS A 28 -12.93 -27.95 -3.40
N VAL A 29 -11.91 -27.90 -4.27
CA VAL A 29 -10.54 -28.25 -3.90
C VAL A 29 -10.08 -27.19 -2.91
N ARG A 30 -10.25 -27.48 -1.61
CA ARG A 30 -9.66 -26.68 -0.54
C ARG A 30 -8.14 -26.85 -0.67
N ARG A 31 -7.51 -25.92 -1.39
CA ARG A 31 -6.07 -25.87 -1.56
C ARG A 31 -5.48 -25.63 -0.16
N VAL A 32 -4.99 -26.70 0.47
CA VAL A 32 -4.27 -26.59 1.73
C VAL A 32 -2.95 -25.90 1.43
N HIS A 33 -2.91 -24.58 1.61
CA HIS A 33 -1.64 -23.88 1.67
C HIS A 33 -0.93 -24.34 2.94
N THR A 34 0.20 -25.02 2.77
CA THR A 34 1.15 -25.28 3.84
C THR A 34 1.72 -23.93 4.27
N SER A 35 1.02 -23.23 5.17
CA SER A 35 1.53 -22.03 5.79
C SER A 35 2.67 -22.46 6.71
N ASN A 36 3.91 -22.26 6.28
CA ASN A 36 5.01 -22.29 7.25
C ASN A 36 4.69 -21.23 8.31
N PRO A 37 4.76 -21.57 9.62
CA PRO A 37 4.58 -20.57 10.65
C PRO A 37 5.62 -19.46 10.42
N PRO A 38 5.26 -18.19 10.59
CA PRO A 38 6.20 -17.10 10.44
C PRO A 38 7.41 -17.34 11.34
N PRO A 39 8.64 -17.05 10.86
CA PRO A 39 9.86 -17.31 11.61
C PRO A 39 9.79 -16.60 12.98
N TRP A 40 10.16 -17.30 14.06
CA TRP A 40 10.19 -16.73 15.40
C TRP A 40 11.22 -15.59 15.47
N ARG A 41 10.79 -14.40 15.90
CA ARG A 41 11.65 -13.21 15.97
C ARG A 41 11.61 -12.61 17.39
N PRO A 42 12.75 -12.16 17.94
CA PRO A 42 12.79 -11.63 19.30
C PRO A 42 11.93 -10.35 19.41
N ALA A 43 10.87 -10.42 20.20
CA ALA A 43 9.89 -9.35 20.38
C ALA A 43 10.47 -8.07 21.01
N SER A 44 11.56 -8.18 21.78
CA SER A 44 12.13 -7.09 22.58
C SER A 44 12.49 -5.84 21.77
N SER A 45 13.05 -6.03 20.56
CA SER A 45 13.40 -4.89 19.70
C SER A 45 12.19 -4.26 19.02
N LEU A 46 11.08 -4.99 18.85
CA LEU A 46 9.86 -4.40 18.30
C LEU A 46 9.11 -3.63 19.40
N ASP A 47 9.02 -4.21 20.60
CA ASP A 47 8.33 -3.61 21.76
C ASP A 47 8.88 -2.22 22.10
N GLU A 48 10.20 -2.05 22.09
CA GLU A 48 10.85 -0.75 22.33
C GLU A 48 10.41 0.33 21.33
N TRP A 49 10.25 -0.03 20.06
CA TRP A 49 9.83 0.91 19.01
C TRP A 49 8.33 1.15 19.00
N VAL A 50 7.53 0.15 19.38
CA VAL A 50 6.08 0.31 19.57
C VAL A 50 5.79 1.29 20.70
N GLY A 51 6.60 1.29 21.77
CA GLY A 51 6.47 2.24 22.88
C GLY A 51 6.82 3.70 22.52
N LYS A 52 7.43 3.96 21.37
CA LYS A 52 7.74 5.33 20.91
C LYS A 52 6.50 5.97 20.28
N GLU A 53 6.24 7.23 20.61
CA GLU A 53 5.17 7.99 19.99
C GLU A 53 5.59 8.47 18.59
N ALA A 54 4.70 8.32 17.61
CA ALA A 54 4.91 8.85 16.26
C ALA A 54 4.60 10.35 16.25
N ARG A 55 5.53 11.17 15.78
CA ARG A 55 5.37 12.63 15.79
C ARG A 55 4.59 13.08 14.54
N PRO A 56 3.40 13.69 14.67
CA PRO A 56 2.69 14.19 13.51
C PRO A 56 3.46 15.35 12.87
N ILE A 57 3.43 15.43 11.54
CA ILE A 57 3.99 16.55 10.79
C ILE A 57 2.88 17.29 10.06
N SER A 58 2.87 18.61 10.18
CA SER A 58 1.91 19.48 9.49
C SER A 58 2.44 19.88 8.12
N LEU A 59 1.53 20.14 7.18
CA LEU A 59 1.88 20.66 5.85
C LEU A 59 2.66 21.99 5.95
N ARG A 60 2.30 22.84 6.92
CA ARG A 60 3.05 24.08 7.20
C ARG A 60 4.51 23.80 7.57
N GLN A 61 4.77 22.79 8.41
CA GLN A 61 6.14 22.41 8.74
C GLN A 61 6.88 21.95 7.48
N LEU A 62 6.28 21.09 6.65
CA LEU A 62 6.89 20.63 5.38
C LEU A 62 7.27 21.80 4.46
N MET A 63 6.38 22.79 4.29
CA MET A 63 6.63 23.98 3.47
C MET A 63 7.74 24.87 4.03
N VAL A 64 7.73 25.13 5.34
CA VAL A 64 8.72 26.01 5.98
C VAL A 64 10.12 25.40 5.91
N PHE A 65 10.23 24.07 6.00
CA PHE A 65 11.51 23.38 5.94
C PHE A 65 12.22 23.56 4.60
N GLY A 66 11.53 23.52 3.46
CA GLY A 66 12.20 23.64 2.16
C GLY A 66 12.40 25.05 1.62
N ARG A 67 11.78 26.08 2.20
CA ARG A 67 12.03 27.48 1.78
C ARG A 67 13.46 27.98 2.01
N SER A 68 14.17 27.40 2.98
CA SER A 68 15.59 27.71 3.19
C SER A 68 16.31 26.42 3.56
N LEU A 69 16.66 25.68 2.52
CA LEU A 69 17.31 24.38 2.60
C LEU A 69 18.82 24.55 2.80
N THR A 70 19.29 24.21 3.99
CA THR A 70 20.71 24.17 4.36
C THR A 70 21.12 22.74 4.67
N GLU A 71 22.41 22.43 4.57
CA GLU A 71 22.94 21.10 4.92
C GLU A 71 22.50 20.64 6.32
N ALA A 72 22.61 21.51 7.33
CA ALA A 72 22.17 21.19 8.70
C ALA A 72 20.67 20.83 8.78
N ARG A 73 19.82 21.50 8.00
CA ARG A 73 18.38 21.18 7.96
C ARG A 73 18.10 19.90 7.18
N LEU A 74 18.86 19.62 6.12
CA LEU A 74 18.75 18.38 5.38
C LEU A 74 19.12 17.18 6.28
N ILE A 75 20.22 17.27 7.02
CA ILE A 75 20.64 16.25 7.99
C ILE A 75 19.62 16.10 9.13
N SER A 76 19.05 17.21 9.61
CA SER A 76 17.98 17.17 10.61
C SER A 76 16.73 16.46 10.06
N SER A 77 16.36 16.72 8.80
CA SER A 77 15.25 16.05 8.12
C SER A 77 15.52 14.55 7.96
N ALA A 78 16.73 14.18 7.55
CA ALA A 78 17.16 12.80 7.43
C ALA A 78 17.02 12.04 8.76
N ASN A 79 17.47 12.63 9.87
CA ASN A 79 17.36 12.03 11.20
C ASN A 79 15.90 11.95 11.71
N TYR A 80 15.05 12.90 11.33
CA TYR A 80 13.61 12.81 11.57
C TYR A 80 13.02 11.59 10.83
N VAL A 81 13.27 11.45 9.52
CA VAL A 81 12.77 10.31 8.72
C VAL A 81 13.33 8.98 9.24
N ARG A 82 14.61 8.94 9.60
CA ARG A 82 15.31 7.77 10.17
C ARG A 82 14.62 7.23 11.42
N THR A 83 14.04 8.10 12.25
CA THR A 83 13.37 7.70 13.50
C THR A 83 11.88 7.48 13.32
N GLU A 84 11.22 8.27 12.47
CA GLU A 84 9.77 8.19 12.25
C GLU A 84 9.34 6.98 11.42
N LEU A 85 10.07 6.64 10.35
CA LEU A 85 9.67 5.52 9.49
C LEU A 85 9.65 4.18 10.24
N PRO A 86 10.71 3.78 11.00
CA PRO A 86 10.68 2.56 11.78
C PRO A 86 9.61 2.57 12.87
N THR A 87 9.40 3.70 13.55
CA THR A 87 8.36 3.84 14.60
C THR A 87 6.97 3.57 14.03
N ARG A 88 6.62 4.21 12.90
CA ARG A 88 5.33 4.02 12.22
C ARG A 88 5.17 2.61 11.66
N LEU A 89 6.26 1.99 11.19
CA LEU A 89 6.26 0.59 10.78
C LEU A 89 6.00 -0.34 11.97
N ALA A 90 6.66 -0.11 13.11
CA ALA A 90 6.49 -0.90 14.32
C ALA A 90 5.03 -0.91 14.81
N HIS A 91 4.36 0.25 14.82
CA HIS A 91 2.93 0.33 15.15
C HIS A 91 2.06 -0.50 14.19
N ARG A 92 2.32 -0.45 12.89
CA ARG A 92 1.55 -1.26 11.91
C ARG A 92 1.84 -2.75 12.01
N ILE A 93 3.08 -3.14 12.32
CA ILE A 93 3.44 -4.53 12.60
C ILE A 93 2.67 -5.01 13.84
N ARG A 94 2.60 -4.20 14.90
CA ARG A 94 1.80 -4.52 16.10
C ARG A 94 0.33 -4.68 15.76
N ASP A 95 -0.25 -3.75 15.00
CA ASP A 95 -1.66 -3.85 14.60
C ASP A 95 -1.94 -5.15 13.83
N MET A 96 -1.06 -5.55 12.92
CA MET A 96 -1.16 -6.83 12.22
C MET A 96 -1.06 -8.05 13.15
N GLN A 97 -0.23 -7.98 14.21
CA GLN A 97 -0.13 -9.04 15.22
C GLN A 97 -1.37 -9.17 16.10
N THR A 98 -2.21 -8.12 16.20
CA THR A 98 -3.47 -8.16 16.95
C THR A 98 -4.65 -8.77 16.18
N LEU A 99 -4.49 -9.01 14.87
CA LEU A 99 -5.53 -9.63 14.06
C LEU A 99 -5.75 -11.10 14.46
N PRO A 100 -6.96 -11.65 14.22
CA PRO A 100 -7.22 -13.07 14.44
C PRO A 100 -6.20 -13.94 13.69
N TYR A 101 -5.71 -15.00 14.33
CA TYR A 101 -4.67 -15.87 13.77
C TYR A 101 -4.99 -16.34 12.34
N VAL A 102 -6.25 -16.70 12.09
CA VAL A 102 -6.71 -17.15 10.76
C VAL A 102 -6.52 -16.09 9.67
N VAL A 103 -6.67 -14.80 10.00
CA VAL A 103 -6.47 -13.68 9.06
C VAL A 103 -4.97 -13.47 8.80
N VAL A 104 -4.14 -13.53 9.85
CA VAL A 104 -2.68 -13.37 9.73
C VAL A 104 -2.04 -14.51 8.94
N THR A 105 -2.60 -15.73 9.04
CA THR A 105 -2.11 -16.90 8.29
C THR A 105 -2.38 -16.84 6.79
N ASN A 106 -3.23 -15.90 6.33
CA ASN A 106 -3.46 -15.68 4.92
C ASN A 106 -2.13 -15.33 4.21
N PRO A 107 -1.80 -15.98 3.07
CA PRO A 107 -0.51 -15.80 2.41
C PRO A 107 -0.27 -14.35 1.96
N HIS A 108 -1.33 -13.61 1.59
CA HIS A 108 -1.22 -12.23 1.17
C HIS A 108 -0.98 -11.28 2.35
N ILE A 109 -1.72 -11.45 3.46
CA ILE A 109 -1.52 -10.66 4.69
C ILE A 109 -0.13 -10.94 5.28
N SER A 110 0.26 -12.22 5.35
CA SER A 110 1.58 -12.64 5.81
C SER A 110 2.71 -12.05 4.95
N ALA A 111 2.55 -12.02 3.62
CA ALA A 111 3.53 -11.39 2.74
C ALA A 111 3.67 -9.88 2.99
N VAL A 112 2.57 -9.17 3.29
CA VAL A 112 2.63 -7.75 3.66
C VAL A 112 3.32 -7.56 5.01
N TYR A 113 3.00 -8.41 6.00
CA TYR A 113 3.65 -8.41 7.31
C TYR A 113 5.17 -8.57 7.16
N GLU A 114 5.65 -9.53 6.37
CA GLU A 114 7.09 -9.74 6.15
C GLU A 114 7.75 -8.55 5.43
N LEU A 115 7.07 -7.91 4.46
CA LEU A 115 7.58 -6.71 3.81
C LEU A 115 7.73 -5.53 4.80
N TYR A 116 6.77 -5.38 5.72
CA TYR A 116 6.84 -4.35 6.75
C TYR A 116 7.93 -4.66 7.78
N TYR A 117 8.05 -5.92 8.19
CA TYR A 117 9.08 -6.35 9.13
C TYR A 117 10.49 -6.18 8.54
N LYS A 118 10.69 -6.58 7.28
CA LYS A 118 11.96 -6.38 6.56
C LYS A 118 12.33 -4.89 6.50
N ALA A 119 11.38 -4.03 6.16
CA ALA A 119 11.59 -2.59 6.13
C ALA A 119 11.94 -2.03 7.52
N PHE A 120 11.23 -2.46 8.56
CA PHE A 120 11.50 -2.08 9.95
C PHE A 120 12.92 -2.46 10.37
N GLU A 121 13.32 -3.71 10.17
CA GLU A 121 14.68 -4.20 10.47
C GLU A 121 15.76 -3.45 9.68
N SER A 122 15.48 -3.18 8.40
CA SER A 122 16.40 -2.47 7.52
C SER A 122 16.64 -1.04 7.99
N LEU A 123 15.57 -0.31 8.33
CA LEU A 123 15.64 1.10 8.69
C LEU A 123 16.09 1.32 10.14
N ARG A 124 15.66 0.50 11.10
CA ARG A 124 16.06 0.66 12.51
C ARG A 124 17.55 0.50 12.76
N ARG A 125 18.26 -0.21 11.87
CA ARG A 125 19.72 -0.44 11.95
C ARG A 125 20.53 0.74 11.40
N VAL A 126 19.89 1.74 10.80
CA VAL A 126 20.56 2.93 10.28
C VAL A 126 21.02 3.80 11.45
N ARG A 127 22.33 4.06 11.51
CA ARG A 127 22.95 4.93 12.53
C ARG A 127 22.60 6.39 12.30
N GLU A 128 22.93 7.23 13.26
CA GLU A 128 22.72 8.68 13.14
C GLU A 128 23.44 9.23 11.92
N ILE A 129 22.71 10.00 11.12
CA ILE A 129 23.21 10.61 9.88
C ILE A 129 23.91 11.90 10.27
N LYS A 130 25.20 12.01 9.95
CA LYS A 130 26.01 13.19 10.31
C LYS A 130 26.60 13.90 9.09
N THR A 131 26.67 13.23 7.96
CA THR A 131 27.26 13.74 6.72
C THR A 131 26.27 13.64 5.56
N LEU A 132 26.55 14.38 4.48
CA LEU A 132 25.80 14.24 3.23
C LEU A 132 25.97 12.85 2.59
N GLU A 133 27.14 12.23 2.72
CA GLU A 133 27.38 10.86 2.23
C GLU A 133 26.52 9.83 2.99
N ASP A 134 26.35 10.00 4.30
CA ASP A 134 25.44 9.17 5.10
C ASP A 134 23.98 9.38 4.65
N ASN A 135 23.61 10.62 4.30
CA ASN A 135 22.29 10.96 3.78
C ASN A 135 22.02 10.28 2.44
N GLU A 136 22.97 10.29 1.51
CA GLU A 136 22.83 9.62 0.21
C GLU A 136 22.60 8.10 0.37
N LYS A 137 23.40 7.46 1.23
CA LYS A 137 23.23 6.03 1.56
C LYS A 137 21.86 5.76 2.19
N PHE A 138 21.39 6.66 3.05
CA PHE A 138 20.07 6.56 3.65
C PHE A 138 18.95 6.71 2.62
N CYS A 139 19.02 7.72 1.75
CA CYS A 139 18.08 7.93 0.65
C CYS A 139 17.98 6.71 -0.26
N ALA A 140 19.10 6.11 -0.63
CA ALA A 140 19.11 4.86 -1.42
C ALA A 140 18.31 3.74 -0.73
N LYS A 141 18.45 3.60 0.60
CA LYS A 141 17.73 2.59 1.38
C LYS A 141 16.23 2.89 1.51
N VAL A 142 15.87 4.16 1.64
CA VAL A 142 14.48 4.63 1.65
C VAL A 142 13.82 4.38 0.30
N SER A 143 14.47 4.75 -0.80
CA SER A 143 14.01 4.50 -2.17
C SER A 143 13.80 3.01 -2.45
N GLN A 144 14.75 2.16 -2.05
CA GLN A 144 14.59 0.71 -2.15
C GLN A 144 13.36 0.22 -1.37
N THR A 145 13.14 0.73 -0.16
CA THR A 145 11.99 0.35 0.67
C THR A 145 10.67 0.75 0.01
N LEU A 146 10.59 1.96 -0.56
CA LEU A 146 9.41 2.44 -1.29
C LEU A 146 9.08 1.56 -2.50
N GLN A 147 10.12 1.14 -3.24
CA GLN A 147 10.00 0.26 -4.40
C GLN A 147 9.51 -1.13 -4.02
N GLU A 148 10.09 -1.76 -2.99
CA GLU A 148 9.65 -3.07 -2.51
C GLU A 148 8.19 -3.05 -2.02
N HIS A 149 7.73 -1.92 -1.48
CA HIS A 149 6.37 -1.74 -0.96
C HIS A 149 5.31 -1.38 -2.03
N LEU A 150 5.66 -1.33 -3.32
CA LEU A 150 4.67 -1.13 -4.39
C LEU A 150 3.62 -2.25 -4.44
N THR A 151 4.03 -3.49 -4.15
CA THR A 151 3.12 -4.66 -4.18
C THR A 151 2.20 -4.78 -2.97
N VAL A 152 2.31 -3.87 -1.99
CA VAL A 152 1.58 -3.97 -0.72
C VAL A 152 0.08 -3.82 -0.91
N ILE A 153 -0.39 -2.82 -1.67
CA ILE A 153 -1.83 -2.56 -1.82
C ILE A 153 -2.53 -3.74 -2.51
N PRO A 154 -2.06 -4.24 -3.68
CA PRO A 154 -2.70 -5.37 -4.34
C PRO A 154 -2.75 -6.62 -3.45
N LYS A 155 -1.67 -6.95 -2.75
CA LYS A 155 -1.63 -8.09 -1.81
C LYS A 155 -2.60 -7.89 -0.65
N LEU A 156 -2.59 -6.72 -0.03
CA LEU A 156 -3.47 -6.40 1.08
C LEU A 156 -4.95 -6.53 0.65
N SER A 157 -5.32 -5.99 -0.50
CA SER A 157 -6.68 -6.10 -1.05
C SER A 157 -7.09 -7.56 -1.27
N MET A 158 -6.22 -8.38 -1.87
CA MET A 158 -6.49 -9.81 -2.04
C MET A 158 -6.68 -10.54 -0.71
N GLY A 159 -5.81 -10.29 0.27
CA GLY A 159 -5.91 -10.90 1.60
C GLY A 159 -7.20 -10.50 2.33
N VAL A 160 -7.62 -9.24 2.22
CA VAL A 160 -8.88 -8.77 2.80
C VAL A 160 -10.10 -9.39 2.13
N LEU A 161 -10.09 -9.53 0.80
CA LEU A 161 -11.17 -10.21 0.07
C LEU A 161 -11.30 -11.68 0.48
N GLU A 162 -10.17 -12.38 0.65
CA GLU A 162 -10.15 -13.78 1.08
C GLU A 162 -10.54 -13.97 2.56
N CYS A 163 -10.33 -12.96 3.40
CA CYS A 163 -10.63 -12.99 4.83
C CYS A 163 -11.93 -12.29 5.21
N ARG A 164 -12.78 -11.90 4.23
CA ARG A 164 -14.00 -11.12 4.45
C ARG A 164 -14.94 -11.76 5.48
N ASP A 165 -15.08 -13.08 5.45
CA ASP A 165 -16.03 -13.81 6.29
C ASP A 165 -15.39 -14.29 7.63
N LEU A 166 -14.13 -13.89 7.91
CA LEU A 166 -13.36 -14.33 9.08
C LEU A 166 -13.31 -13.29 10.21
N MET A 167 -13.79 -12.08 9.96
CA MET A 167 -13.87 -10.99 10.94
C MET A 167 -15.04 -10.07 10.60
N LYS A 168 -15.46 -9.22 11.55
CA LYS A 168 -16.53 -8.26 11.30
C LYS A 168 -16.09 -7.26 10.23
N ALA A 169 -17.01 -6.85 9.36
CA ALA A 169 -16.74 -5.89 8.30
C ALA A 169 -16.15 -4.57 8.85
N GLU A 170 -16.71 -4.07 9.95
CA GLU A 170 -16.23 -2.84 10.61
C GLU A 170 -14.77 -2.93 11.08
N ASP A 171 -14.37 -4.07 11.65
CA ASP A 171 -13.00 -4.30 12.10
C ASP A 171 -12.03 -4.42 10.92
N MET A 172 -12.47 -5.06 9.82
CA MET A 172 -11.69 -5.18 8.59
C MET A 172 -11.49 -3.82 7.93
N ASP A 173 -12.55 -3.02 7.83
CA ASP A 173 -12.50 -1.66 7.28
C ASP A 173 -11.62 -0.75 8.12
N LYS A 174 -11.72 -0.85 9.45
CA LYS A 174 -10.86 -0.10 10.38
C LYS A 174 -9.39 -0.49 10.19
N PHE A 175 -9.09 -1.78 10.07
CA PHE A 175 -7.75 -2.28 9.80
C PHE A 175 -7.22 -1.74 8.46
N MET A 176 -7.99 -1.87 7.39
CA MET A 176 -7.63 -1.40 6.06
C MET A 176 -7.34 0.10 6.05
N ASN A 177 -8.25 0.91 6.59
CA ASN A 177 -8.08 2.36 6.68
C ASN A 177 -6.82 2.73 7.49
N THR A 178 -6.53 2.00 8.57
CA THR A 178 -5.37 2.23 9.44
C THR A 178 -4.05 1.93 8.71
N ILE A 179 -4.01 0.86 7.92
CA ILE A 179 -2.83 0.47 7.12
C ILE A 179 -2.63 1.44 5.94
N LEU A 180 -3.70 1.75 5.20
CA LEU A 180 -3.65 2.66 4.05
C LEU A 180 -3.23 4.07 4.48
N ARG A 181 -3.84 4.63 5.53
CA ARG A 181 -3.47 5.95 6.06
C ARG A 181 -2.01 6.00 6.52
N SER A 182 -1.57 4.97 7.25
CA SER A 182 -0.17 4.88 7.67
C SER A 182 0.78 4.76 6.48
N ARG A 183 0.41 4.02 5.43
CA ARG A 183 1.22 3.88 4.21
C ARG A 183 1.34 5.22 3.48
N ILE A 184 0.23 5.94 3.28
CA ILE A 184 0.24 7.28 2.69
C ILE A 184 1.17 8.20 3.49
N SER A 185 1.00 8.23 4.81
CA SER A 185 1.82 9.10 5.67
C SER A 185 3.31 8.76 5.61
N ARG A 186 3.69 7.47 5.64
CA ARG A 186 5.10 7.05 5.50
C ARG A 186 5.68 7.42 4.14
N ARG A 187 4.91 7.24 3.05
CA ARG A 187 5.34 7.63 1.70
C ARG A 187 5.55 9.14 1.57
N VAL A 188 4.59 9.94 2.02
CA VAL A 188 4.71 11.41 2.01
C VAL A 188 5.97 11.89 2.74
N ILE A 189 6.26 11.34 3.92
CA ILE A 189 7.47 11.71 4.69
C ILE A 189 8.74 11.28 3.96
N ALA A 190 8.75 10.08 3.39
CA ALA A 190 9.90 9.54 2.67
C ALA A 190 10.18 10.31 1.37
N GLU A 191 9.16 10.44 0.51
CA GLU A 191 9.23 11.13 -0.78
C GLU A 191 9.61 12.60 -0.58
N GLN A 192 9.05 13.28 0.43
CA GLN A 192 9.47 14.65 0.74
C GLN A 192 10.97 14.77 1.02
N HIS A 193 11.54 13.85 1.80
CA HIS A 193 12.97 13.91 2.11
C HIS A 193 13.84 13.56 0.89
N LEU A 194 13.40 12.63 0.06
CA LEU A 194 14.06 12.31 -1.22
C LEU A 194 14.06 13.53 -2.13
N ALA A 195 12.91 14.17 -2.32
CA ALA A 195 12.77 15.36 -3.15
C ALA A 195 13.62 16.54 -2.61
N LEU A 196 13.64 16.76 -1.29
CA LEU A 196 14.52 17.77 -0.68
C LEU A 196 16.01 17.46 -0.92
N THR A 197 16.41 16.20 -0.87
CA THR A 197 17.79 15.81 -1.15
C THR A 197 18.14 16.08 -2.61
N GLU A 198 17.26 15.73 -3.54
CA GLU A 198 17.42 16.01 -4.97
C GLU A 198 17.53 17.52 -5.24
N THR A 199 16.64 18.33 -4.66
CA THR A 199 16.71 19.80 -4.79
C THR A 199 18.03 20.36 -4.26
N PHE A 200 18.56 19.84 -3.15
CA PHE A 200 19.85 20.30 -2.59
C PHE A 200 21.04 19.95 -3.48
N SER A 201 21.00 18.78 -4.15
CA SER A 201 22.05 18.32 -5.05
C SER A 201 21.98 18.95 -6.45
N SER A 202 20.88 19.62 -6.80
CA SER A 202 20.70 20.26 -8.10
C SER A 202 21.62 21.48 -8.30
N PRO A 203 22.28 21.62 -9.47
CA PRO A 203 23.23 22.72 -9.76
C PRO A 203 22.70 24.15 -9.62
N TRP A 204 21.37 24.33 -9.55
CA TRP A 204 20.68 25.63 -9.54
C TRP A 204 20.25 26.09 -8.13
N HIS A 205 20.66 25.41 -7.05
CA HIS A 205 20.34 25.79 -5.66
C HIS A 205 21.23 26.92 -5.11
N PHE A 206 22.15 27.46 -5.92
CA PHE A 206 23.02 28.56 -5.52
C PHE A 206 22.38 29.94 -5.80
N PRO A 207 22.61 30.95 -4.93
CA PRO A 207 21.91 32.23 -4.96
C PRO A 207 22.11 33.12 -6.21
N ASP A 208 22.93 32.70 -7.17
CA ASP A 208 23.25 33.46 -8.39
C ASP A 208 22.48 33.03 -9.65
N SER A 209 21.59 32.02 -9.58
CA SER A 209 20.78 31.62 -10.74
C SER A 209 19.45 32.39 -10.85
N ASP A 210 19.15 32.84 -12.07
CA ASP A 210 18.03 33.70 -12.46
C ASP A 210 16.67 33.32 -11.80
N PRO A 211 15.89 34.29 -11.29
CA PRO A 211 14.71 34.07 -10.45
C PRO A 211 13.43 33.64 -11.19
N THR A 212 13.51 33.21 -12.45
CA THR A 212 12.34 33.04 -13.34
C THR A 212 11.92 31.58 -13.60
N SER A 213 12.56 30.58 -12.98
CA SER A 213 12.20 29.17 -13.21
C SER A 213 11.02 28.71 -12.33
N GLN A 214 10.15 27.89 -12.92
CA GLN A 214 8.92 27.30 -12.37
C GLN A 214 9.12 26.45 -11.08
N GLU A 215 10.36 26.25 -10.63
CA GLU A 215 10.74 25.41 -9.50
C GLU A 215 10.55 26.09 -8.12
N ARG A 216 10.38 27.41 -8.06
CA ARG A 216 10.02 28.10 -6.80
C ARG A 216 8.61 27.78 -6.30
N ASP A 217 7.76 27.19 -7.13
CA ASP A 217 6.42 26.81 -6.74
C ASP A 217 6.38 25.44 -6.03
N PHE A 218 7.49 24.71 -5.94
CA PHE A 218 7.59 23.42 -5.26
C PHE A 218 8.61 23.44 -4.12
N VAL A 219 8.29 22.76 -3.03
CA VAL A 219 9.19 22.48 -1.90
C VAL A 219 9.17 20.98 -1.67
N GLY A 220 10.14 20.27 -2.25
CA GLY A 220 10.09 18.82 -2.37
C GLY A 220 8.86 18.40 -3.17
N GLU A 221 8.02 17.55 -2.58
CA GLU A 221 6.74 17.10 -3.17
C GLU A 221 5.57 18.07 -2.90
N VAL A 222 5.79 19.13 -2.12
CA VAL A 222 4.73 20.07 -1.74
C VAL A 222 4.64 21.21 -2.76
N PHE A 223 3.52 21.27 -3.47
CA PHE A 223 3.18 22.38 -4.35
C PHE A 223 2.67 23.59 -3.54
N LEU A 224 3.40 24.70 -3.58
CA LEU A 224 3.11 25.93 -2.84
C LEU A 224 1.95 26.73 -3.44
N ARG A 225 1.65 26.54 -4.73
CA ARG A 225 0.60 27.25 -5.48
C ARG A 225 -0.37 26.30 -6.19
N CYS A 226 -1.02 25.44 -5.41
CA CYS A 226 -2.00 24.49 -5.95
C CYS A 226 -3.25 25.19 -6.50
N ASN A 227 -3.39 25.22 -7.83
CA ASN A 227 -4.63 25.58 -8.51
C ASN A 227 -5.52 24.34 -8.63
N ALA A 228 -6.59 24.29 -7.83
CA ALA A 228 -7.52 23.17 -7.83
C ALA A 228 -8.21 22.97 -9.21
N GLN A 229 -8.45 24.05 -9.96
CA GLN A 229 -9.09 23.97 -11.28
C GLN A 229 -8.23 23.17 -12.27
N GLU A 230 -6.93 23.45 -12.29
CA GLU A 230 -5.96 22.76 -13.16
C GLU A 230 -5.89 21.27 -12.82
N VAL A 231 -5.81 20.94 -11.53
CA VAL A 231 -5.76 19.54 -11.08
C VAL A 231 -7.01 18.77 -11.50
N VAL A 232 -8.20 19.34 -11.30
CA VAL A 232 -9.46 18.67 -11.69
C VAL A 232 -9.55 18.53 -13.21
N THR A 233 -9.14 19.56 -13.96
CA THR A 233 -9.15 19.52 -15.43
C THR A 233 -8.20 18.43 -15.95
N LEU A 234 -7.00 18.33 -15.38
CA LEU A 234 -6.00 17.33 -15.74
C LEU A 234 -6.50 15.91 -15.44
N CYS A 235 -7.03 15.65 -14.24
CA CYS A 235 -7.63 14.36 -13.92
C CYS A 235 -8.81 14.02 -14.84
N GLY A 236 -9.63 15.03 -15.18
CA GLY A 236 -10.73 14.89 -16.12
C GLY A 236 -10.30 14.46 -17.51
N ALA A 237 -9.24 15.09 -18.04
CA ALA A 237 -8.67 14.74 -19.34
C ALA A 237 -8.12 13.30 -19.37
N GLU A 238 -7.40 12.89 -18.33
CA GLU A 238 -6.86 11.53 -18.22
C GLU A 238 -7.96 10.46 -18.14
N ILE A 239 -8.99 10.68 -17.31
CA ILE A 239 -10.14 9.77 -17.21
C ILE A 239 -10.85 9.68 -18.56
N THR A 240 -11.03 10.81 -19.25
CA THR A 240 -11.65 10.88 -20.58
C THR A 240 -10.84 10.08 -21.59
N SER A 241 -9.51 10.23 -21.58
CA SER A 241 -8.58 9.47 -22.42
C SER A 241 -8.73 7.96 -22.19
N LEU A 242 -8.70 7.50 -20.93
CA LEU A 242 -8.86 6.09 -20.57
C LEU A 242 -10.22 5.54 -21.01
N LEU A 243 -11.31 6.27 -20.76
CA LEU A 243 -12.65 5.81 -21.11
C LEU A 243 -12.92 5.84 -22.61
N SER A 244 -12.32 6.76 -23.36
CA SER A 244 -12.45 6.81 -24.82
C SER A 244 -12.02 5.51 -25.51
N THR A 245 -11.10 4.76 -24.88
CA THR A 245 -10.62 3.48 -25.42
C THR A 245 -11.54 2.30 -25.11
N THR A 246 -12.40 2.42 -24.08
CA THR A 246 -13.16 1.29 -23.51
C THR A 246 -14.66 1.40 -23.77
N THR A 247 -15.20 2.61 -23.80
CA THR A 247 -16.65 2.86 -23.90
C THR A 247 -17.00 3.69 -25.12
N SER A 248 -18.04 3.27 -25.86
CA SER A 248 -18.61 3.98 -27.00
C SER A 248 -19.67 5.02 -26.63
N SER A 249 -20.04 5.12 -25.35
CA SER A 249 -21.02 6.08 -24.85
C SER A 249 -20.42 7.48 -24.71
N PRO A 250 -21.20 8.55 -24.97
CA PRO A 250 -20.72 9.92 -24.79
C PRO A 250 -20.40 10.18 -23.31
N LEU A 251 -19.22 10.76 -23.06
CA LEU A 251 -18.74 11.07 -21.73
C LEU A 251 -19.38 12.37 -21.20
N PRO A 252 -19.73 12.43 -19.91
CA PRO A 252 -20.32 13.63 -19.32
C PRO A 252 -19.30 14.78 -19.30
N ALA A 253 -19.78 16.00 -19.56
CA ALA A 253 -18.96 17.20 -19.49
C ALA A 253 -18.61 17.55 -18.03
N ILE A 254 -17.37 17.97 -17.80
CA ILE A 254 -16.90 18.43 -16.50
C ILE A 254 -17.20 19.92 -16.36
N HIS A 255 -18.12 20.26 -15.46
CA HIS A 255 -18.46 21.63 -15.12
C HIS A 255 -17.80 22.01 -13.79
N LEU A 256 -16.84 22.94 -13.84
CA LEU A 256 -16.18 23.46 -12.65
C LEU A 256 -16.95 24.68 -12.14
N SER A 257 -17.23 24.71 -10.85
CA SER A 257 -17.91 25.81 -10.18
C SER A 257 -17.14 26.16 -8.90
N GLY A 258 -16.72 27.41 -8.75
CA GLY A 258 -15.92 27.88 -7.62
C GLY A 258 -15.54 29.36 -7.74
N HIS A 259 -14.95 29.94 -6.69
CA HIS A 259 -14.31 31.25 -6.78
C HIS A 259 -12.95 31.08 -7.47
N LEU A 260 -12.79 31.73 -8.63
CA LEU A 260 -11.53 31.88 -9.36
C LEU A 260 -10.67 32.97 -8.71
#